data_AF-A0A3R6WIX5-F1
#
_entry.id   AF-A0A3R6WIX5-F1
#
_cell.length_a   1.000
_cell.length_b   1.000
_cell.length_c   1.000
_cell.angle_alpha   90.00
_cell.angle_beta   90.00
_cell.angle_gamma   90.00
#
_symmetry.space_group_name_H-M   'P 1'
#
loop_
_entity.id
_entity.type
_entity.pdbx_description
1 polymer ?
#
loop_
_entity_poly.entity_id
_entity_poly.type
_entity_poly.pdbx_seq_one_letter_code
_entity_poly.pdbx_strand_id
1 'polypeptide(L)'
;MEDTKRLAKVRAFLEERGWKYKYTEEDGCGSIDFDYRGVPYHIWEFHDDMWGVENNLRHGGRQEELTGDYETEILEIMKDWH
;
A
#
# COMPACT_ATOMS: atom_id res chain seq x y z
N MET A 1 19.90 -13.33 -3.43
CA MET A 1 19.71 -11.94 -2.99
C MET A 1 18.27 -11.63 -3.31
N GLU A 2 17.37 -12.01 -2.41
CA GLU A 2 15.98 -11.59 -2.49
C GLU A 2 15.93 -10.25 -1.77
N ASP A 3 16.20 -9.17 -2.51
CA ASP A 3 15.79 -7.84 -2.09
C ASP A 3 14.26 -7.89 -1.95
N THR A 4 13.79 -8.19 -0.73
CA THR A 4 12.38 -8.12 -0.36
C THR A 4 12.00 -6.64 -0.34
N LYS A 5 11.87 -6.04 -1.53
CA LYS A 5 11.42 -4.66 -1.68
C LYS A 5 10.00 -4.63 -1.15
N ARG A 6 9.82 -4.05 0.04
CA ARG A 6 8.49 -3.91 0.64
C ARG A 6 7.55 -3.17 -0.32
N LEU A 7 6.25 -3.48 -0.23
CA LEU A 7 5.22 -3.07 -1.18
C LEU A 7 5.43 -3.56 -2.64
N ALA A 8 6.38 -4.45 -2.93
CA ALA A 8 6.56 -4.97 -4.30
C ALA A 8 5.33 -5.73 -4.82
N LYS A 9 4.64 -6.50 -3.98
CA LYS A 9 3.44 -7.23 -4.41
C LYS A 9 2.27 -6.27 -4.63
N VAL A 10 2.15 -5.22 -3.81
CA VAL A 10 1.14 -4.17 -4.01
C VAL A 10 1.38 -3.44 -5.33
N ARG A 11 2.63 -3.04 -5.62
CA ARG A 11 2.99 -2.42 -6.89
C ARG A 11 2.69 -3.33 -8.07
N ALA A 12 3.07 -4.61 -7.99
CA ALA A 12 2.77 -5.59 -9.04
C ALA A 12 1.25 -5.73 -9.27
N PHE A 13 0.45 -5.74 -8.20
CA PHE A 13 -1.01 -5.78 -8.30
C PHE A 13 -1.58 -4.52 -8.99
N LEU A 14 -1.09 -3.33 -8.64
CA LEU A 14 -1.48 -2.07 -9.28
C LEU A 14 -1.12 -2.05 -10.76
N GLU A 15 0.07 -2.53 -11.12
CA GLU A 15 0.54 -2.64 -12.50
C GLU A 15 -0.29 -3.64 -13.31
N GLU A 16 -0.61 -4.82 -12.76
CA GLU A 16 -1.46 -5.83 -13.40
C GLU A 16 -2.87 -5.28 -13.68
N ARG A 17 -3.41 -4.49 -12.75
CA ARG A 17 -4.72 -3.83 -12.90
C ARG A 17 -4.67 -2.60 -13.82
N GLY A 18 -3.47 -2.16 -14.23
CA GLY A 18 -3.27 -0.96 -15.04
C GLY A 18 -3.60 0.35 -14.30
N TRP A 19 -3.57 0.33 -12.96
CA TRP A 19 -3.86 1.50 -12.15
C TRP A 19 -2.62 2.38 -12.04
N LYS A 20 -2.80 3.68 -12.28
CA LYS A 20 -1.72 4.64 -12.10
C LYS A 20 -1.49 4.87 -10.62
N TYR A 21 -0.24 4.80 -10.21
CA TYR A 21 0.18 5.07 -8.84
C TYR A 21 1.49 5.84 -8.85
N LYS A 22 1.78 6.51 -7.74
CA LYS A 22 3.07 7.12 -7.44
C LYS A 22 3.70 6.33 -6.30
N TYR A 23 4.93 5.85 -6.51
CA TYR A 23 5.75 5.29 -5.44
C TYR A 23 6.81 6.30 -5.03
N THR A 24 7.04 6.46 -3.73
CA THR A 24 8.14 7.25 -3.17
C THR A 24 8.76 6.47 -2.02
N GLU A 25 10.07 6.58 -1.84
CA GLU A 25 10.79 5.95 -0.74
C GLU A 25 11.67 6.99 -0.08
N GLU A 26 11.44 7.23 1.21
CA GLU A 26 12.19 8.17 2.04
C GLU A 26 12.54 7.49 3.36
N ASP A 27 13.78 7.67 3.82
CA ASP A 27 14.31 7.08 5.07
C ASP A 27 14.05 5.57 5.24
N GLY A 28 14.01 4.83 4.12
CA GLY A 28 13.79 3.39 4.09
C GLY A 28 12.32 2.93 4.21
N CYS A 29 11.38 3.88 4.25
CA CYS A 29 9.94 3.65 4.22
C CYS A 29 9.36 4.02 2.85
N GLY A 30 8.58 3.10 2.27
CA GLY A 30 7.88 3.27 1.00
C GLY A 30 6.49 3.89 1.20
N SER A 31 6.07 4.66 0.22
CA SER A 31 4.71 5.20 0.10
C SER A 31 4.15 4.94 -1.29
N ILE A 32 2.85 4.64 -1.36
CA ILE A 32 2.09 4.52 -2.59
C ILE A 32 0.87 5.41 -2.49
N ASP A 33 0.73 6.33 -3.44
CA ASP A 33 -0.49 7.12 -3.64
C ASP A 33 -1.12 6.75 -4.99
N PHE A 34 -2.43 6.56 -5.02
CA PHE A 34 -3.16 6.25 -6.25
C PHE A 34 -4.60 6.72 -6.21
N ASP A 35 -5.19 6.93 -7.38
CA ASP A 35 -6.61 7.23 -7.52
C ASP A 35 -7.36 6.01 -8.04
N TYR A 36 -8.47 5.66 -7.37
CA TYR A 36 -9.36 4.62 -7.83
C TYR A 36 -10.79 5.15 -7.88
N ARG A 37 -11.39 5.12 -9.08
CA ARG A 37 -12.74 5.65 -9.37
C ARG A 37 -12.97 7.10 -8.88
N GLY A 38 -11.93 7.93 -8.93
CA GLY A 38 -11.97 9.34 -8.51
C GLY A 38 -11.84 9.57 -7.00
N VAL A 39 -11.49 8.52 -6.24
CA VAL A 39 -11.18 8.62 -4.80
C VAL A 39 -9.68 8.39 -4.59
N PRO A 40 -8.99 9.28 -3.85
CA PRO A 40 -7.56 9.13 -3.57
C PRO A 40 -7.30 8.15 -2.41
N TYR A 41 -6.33 7.27 -2.61
CA TYR A 41 -5.86 6.29 -1.62
C TYR A 41 -4.37 6.41 -1.37
N HIS A 42 -3.97 6.10 -0.14
CA HIS A 42 -2.57 6.06 0.26
C HIS A 42 -2.23 4.76 1.01
N ILE A 43 -0.98 4.35 0.90
CA ILE A 43 -0.33 3.30 1.70
C ILE A 43 1.05 3.87 2.07
N TRP A 44 1.27 4.21 3.33
CA TRP A 44 2.49 4.83 3.82
C TRP A 44 3.14 3.94 4.87
N GLU A 45 4.31 3.39 4.56
CA GLU A 45 5.07 2.61 5.54
C GLU A 45 5.58 3.50 6.67
N PHE A 46 5.58 2.93 7.87
CA PHE A 46 6.28 3.46 9.03
C PHE A 46 7.07 2.35 9.71
N HIS A 47 8.10 2.75 10.44
CA HIS A 47 8.91 1.85 11.23
C HIS A 47 9.35 2.53 12.53
N ASP A 48 8.52 2.33 13.56
CA ASP A 48 8.84 2.70 14.94
C ASP A 48 9.37 1.45 15.67
N ASP A 49 8.57 0.84 16.55
CA ASP A 49 8.91 -0.43 17.22
C ASP A 49 8.61 -1.67 16.36
N MET A 50 7.79 -1.50 15.31
CA MET A 50 7.40 -2.54 14.37
C MET A 50 7.12 -1.95 13.00
N TRP A 51 7.25 -2.79 11.96
CA TRP A 51 6.86 -2.40 10.59
C TRP A 51 5.34 -2.38 10.46
N GLY A 52 4.83 -1.32 9.83
CA GLY A 52 3.43 -1.18 9.48
C GLY A 52 3.21 -0.17 8.36
N VAL A 53 1.93 0.02 8.03
CA VAL A 53 1.46 1.00 7.05
C VAL A 53 0.27 1.76 7.61
N GLU A 54 0.29 3.08 7.45
CA GLU A 54 -0.92 3.90 7.49
C GLU A 54 -1.58 3.85 6.12
N ASN A 55 -2.88 3.59 6.05
CA ASN A 55 -3.62 3.52 4.80
C ASN A 55 -5.09 3.91 4.97
N ASN A 56 -5.81 4.08 3.87
CA ASN A 56 -7.24 4.38 3.88
C ASN A 56 -8.08 3.44 2.99
N LEU A 57 -7.60 2.21 2.78
CA LEU A 57 -8.13 1.30 1.76
C LEU A 57 -9.58 0.89 2.04
N ARG A 58 -9.93 0.46 3.25
CA ARG A 58 -11.28 -0.10 3.50
C ARG A 58 -12.42 0.92 3.40
N HIS A 59 -12.12 2.20 3.65
CA HIS A 59 -13.14 3.21 3.89
C HIS A 59 -13.00 4.48 3.05
N GLY A 60 -12.05 4.55 2.12
CA GLY A 60 -11.95 5.61 1.12
C GLY A 60 -11.95 7.02 1.71
N GLY A 61 -11.10 7.25 2.71
CA GLY A 61 -10.98 8.55 3.39
C GLY A 61 -10.84 8.47 4.92
N ARG A 62 -11.01 7.29 5.52
CA ARG A 62 -10.66 7.06 6.93
C ARG A 62 -9.33 6.31 7.01
N GLN A 63 -8.39 6.87 7.75
CA GLN A 63 -7.09 6.24 8.03
C GLN A 63 -7.24 5.06 8.99
N GLU A 64 -6.45 4.03 8.74
CA GLU A 64 -6.22 2.88 9.59
C GLU A 64 -4.75 2.43 9.48
N GLU A 65 -4.28 1.71 10.50
CA GLU A 65 -2.93 1.17 10.54
C GLU A 65 -2.98 -0.35 10.43
N LEU A 66 -2.09 -0.91 9.60
CA LEU A 66 -1.86 -2.35 9.52
C LEU A 66 -0.41 -2.64 9.92
N THR A 67 -0.19 -3.70 10.68
CA THR A 67 1.14 -4.09 11.16
C THR A 67 1.39 -5.58 10.92
N GLY A 68 2.65 -6.02 10.95
CA GLY A 68 2.99 -7.42 10.66
C GLY A 68 3.01 -7.69 9.15
N ASP A 69 2.25 -8.67 8.65
CA ASP A 69 2.16 -8.97 7.21
C ASP A 69 1.16 -8.05 6.50
N TYR A 70 1.41 -6.74 6.59
CA TYR A 70 0.53 -5.71 6.03
C TYR A 70 0.41 -5.80 4.51
N GLU A 71 1.44 -6.30 3.80
CA GLU A 71 1.40 -6.44 2.35
C GLU A 71 0.35 -7.46 1.91
N THR A 72 0.26 -8.61 2.60
CA THR A 72 -0.79 -9.60 2.34
C THR A 72 -2.18 -9.03 2.67
N GLU A 73 -2.32 -8.32 3.79
CA GLU A 73 -3.62 -7.76 4.19
C GLU A 73 -4.10 -6.66 3.23
N ILE A 74 -3.21 -5.77 2.77
CA ILE A 74 -3.49 -4.80 1.70
C ILE A 74 -4.04 -5.50 0.46
N LEU A 75 -3.38 -6.56 0.01
CA LEU A 75 -3.81 -7.29 -1.19
C LEU A 75 -5.17 -7.95 -1.01
N GLU A 76 -5.46 -8.53 0.16
CA GLU A 76 -6.78 -9.07 0.46
C GLU A 76 -7.86 -7.98 0.40
N ILE A 77 -7.61 -6.78 0.96
CA ILE A 77 -8.54 -5.65 0.86
C ILE A 77 -8.78 -5.24 -0.60
N MET A 78 -7.71 -5.13 -1.38
CA MET A 78 -7.78 -4.62 -2.76
C MET A 78 -8.30 -5.65 -3.77
N LYS A 79 -8.22 -6.96 -3.48
CA LYS A 79 -8.76 -8.01 -4.36
C LYS A 79 -10.26 -7.86 -4.62
N ASP A 80 -11.01 -7.35 -3.64
CA ASP A 80 -12.45 -7.13 -3.73
C ASP A 80 -12.85 -5.89 -4.55
N TRP A 81 -11.90 -5.13 -5.09
CA TRP A 81 -12.16 -3.91 -5.86
C TRP A 81 -12.26 -4.23 -7.36
N HIS A 82 -13.23 -3.62 -8.06
CA HIS A 82 -13.59 -3.92 -9.46
C HIS A 82 -13.31 -2.81 -10.48
#